data_AF-A0AB36GKB4-F1
#
_entry.id   AF-A0AB36GKB4-F1
#
_cell.length_a   1.000
_cell.length_b   1.000
_cell.length_c   1.000
_cell.angle_alpha   90.00
_cell.angle_beta   90.00
_cell.angle_gamma   90.00
#
_symmetry.space_group_name_H-M   'P 1'
#
loop_
_entity.id
_entity.type
_entity.pdbx_description
1 polymer ?
#
loop_
_entity_poly.entity_id
_entity_poly.type
_entity_poly.pdbx_seq_one_letter_code
_entity_poly.pdbx_strand_id
1 'polypeptide(L)'
;MEAMTITPQLAQSLLDQHPEVPALLAQAGLRMPRAGEPLKLSHEQYHRFLKVLDISAHEETLLTYGDITALHGIVPAIFGALAAEDGTEALERFARYKRLTGPVRVLVEPDGTRTSIRFSYDGHTGVLPASGVAIEQIILMNILRTGTGRHITPLRVESPRPYGTALKEFFGVSSHRAAQNSLVLASHDLALPFTTRNNVMWEYVQPALDQELMQLDARQSFLQTVSLELTQMIPAVLSELRSWRHIWV
;
A
#
# COMPACT_ATOMS: atom_id res chain seq x y z
N MET A 1 14.79 7.04 -4.38
CA MET A 1 13.48 7.26 -5.02
C MET A 1 12.41 7.33 -3.94
N GLU A 2 11.59 8.38 -3.94
CA GLU A 2 10.42 8.51 -3.05
C GLU A 2 9.42 7.39 -3.39
N ALA A 3 8.93 6.68 -2.38
CA ALA A 3 8.01 5.55 -2.50
C ALA A 3 6.60 5.91 -2.01
N MET A 4 6.53 6.81 -1.03
CA MET A 4 5.29 7.24 -0.42
C MET A 4 5.42 8.71 -0.02
N THR A 5 4.39 9.49 -0.31
CA THR A 5 4.24 10.84 0.22
C THR A 5 2.91 10.92 0.96
N ILE A 6 2.97 11.22 2.25
CA ILE A 6 1.82 11.49 3.09
C ILE A 6 1.65 13.00 3.15
N THR A 7 0.45 13.48 2.81
CA THR A 7 0.13 14.92 2.85
C THR A 7 0.28 15.45 4.27
N PRO A 8 0.56 16.76 4.47
CA PRO A 8 0.69 17.33 5.80
C PRO A 8 -0.55 17.09 6.67
N GLN A 9 -1.75 17.16 6.09
CA GLN A 9 -3.02 16.92 6.80
C GLN A 9 -3.11 15.48 7.29
N LEU A 10 -2.80 14.51 6.43
CA LEU A 10 -2.84 13.10 6.81
C LEU A 10 -1.72 12.76 7.81
N ALA A 11 -0.53 13.36 7.67
CA ALA A 11 0.56 13.21 8.62
C ALA A 11 0.18 13.76 10.00
N GLN A 12 -0.46 14.94 10.07
CA GLN A 12 -0.95 15.49 11.33
C GLN A 12 -2.04 14.61 11.96
N SER A 13 -3.01 14.14 11.16
CA SER A 13 -4.05 13.22 11.60
C SER A 13 -3.48 11.95 12.22
N LEU A 14 -2.44 11.37 11.58
CA LEU A 14 -1.74 10.21 12.12
C LEU A 14 -1.11 10.52 13.48
N LEU A 15 -0.52 11.70 13.66
CA LEU A 15 0.10 12.06 14.94
C LEU A 15 -0.89 12.32 16.06
N ASP A 16 -2.02 12.93 15.74
CA ASP A 16 -3.06 13.22 16.72
C ASP A 16 -3.72 11.92 17.23
N GLN A 17 -3.84 10.92 16.36
CA GLN A 17 -4.50 9.64 16.67
C GLN A 17 -3.56 8.58 17.23
N HIS A 18 -2.26 8.70 16.96
CA HIS A 18 -1.28 7.66 17.26
C HIS A 18 -0.06 8.23 18.00
N PRO A 19 -0.15 8.39 19.33
CA PRO A 19 0.95 8.92 20.15
C PRO A 19 2.23 8.05 20.09
N GLU A 20 2.13 6.80 19.65
CA GLU A 20 3.23 5.87 19.45
C GLU A 20 4.02 6.10 18.14
N VAL A 21 3.42 6.76 17.14
CA VAL A 21 4.04 6.96 15.81
C VAL A 21 5.41 7.66 15.89
N PRO A 22 5.60 8.74 16.69
CA PRO A 22 6.92 9.34 16.84
C PRO A 22 8.00 8.38 17.33
N ALA A 23 7.67 7.51 18.28
CA ALA A 23 8.61 6.52 18.82
C ALA A 23 8.94 5.44 17.77
N LEU A 24 7.95 4.97 17.01
CA LEU A 24 8.13 3.99 15.94
C LEU A 24 8.94 4.56 14.77
N LEU A 25 8.71 5.81 14.40
CA LEU A 25 9.52 6.52 13.39
C LEU A 25 10.96 6.70 13.87
N ALA A 26 11.17 7.08 15.13
CA ALA A 26 12.51 7.20 15.70
C ALA A 26 13.25 5.85 15.73
N GLN A 27 12.59 4.75 16.08
CA GLN A 27 13.14 3.39 16.00
C GLN A 27 13.54 3.00 14.57
N ALA A 28 12.80 3.46 13.56
CA ALA A 28 13.14 3.28 12.15
C ALA A 28 14.27 4.22 11.67
N GLY A 29 14.79 5.09 12.53
CA GLY A 29 15.75 6.13 12.16
C GLY A 29 15.15 7.17 11.22
N LEU A 30 13.84 7.37 11.27
CA LEU A 30 13.11 8.33 10.46
C LEU A 30 12.88 9.60 11.26
N ARG A 31 13.06 10.73 10.57
CA ARG A 31 12.79 12.05 11.14
C ARG A 31 11.30 12.34 11.03
N MET A 32 10.74 12.87 12.11
CA MET A 32 9.41 13.48 12.10
C MET A 32 9.33 14.65 11.09
N PRO A 33 8.26 14.77 10.29
CA PRO A 33 8.01 15.98 9.51
C PRO A 33 7.73 17.14 10.48
N ARG A 34 8.10 18.37 10.12
CA ARG A 34 7.62 19.55 10.87
C ARG A 34 6.14 19.76 10.58
N ALA A 35 5.46 20.50 11.45
CA ALA A 35 4.08 20.93 11.21
C ALA A 35 3.97 21.61 9.83
N GLY A 36 3.06 21.11 8.99
CA GLY A 36 2.86 21.60 7.62
C GLY A 36 3.79 21.00 6.55
N GLU A 37 4.77 20.17 6.92
CA GLU A 37 5.60 19.44 5.96
C GLU A 37 4.99 18.06 5.63
N PRO A 38 5.04 17.60 4.37
CA PRO A 38 4.65 16.24 4.04
C PRO A 38 5.67 15.23 4.56
N LEU A 39 5.21 14.04 4.96
CA LEU A 39 6.10 12.93 5.25
C LEU A 39 6.43 12.19 3.95
N LYS A 40 7.70 12.26 3.54
CA LYS A 40 8.21 11.59 2.36
C LYS A 40 9.09 10.43 2.78
N LEU A 41 8.77 9.23 2.30
CA LEU A 41 9.51 8.02 2.58
C LEU A 41 10.06 7.44 1.29
N SER A 42 11.36 7.13 1.28
CA SER A 42 11.94 6.25 0.26
C SER A 42 11.44 4.81 0.43
N HIS A 43 11.68 3.96 -0.58
CA HIS A 43 11.32 2.55 -0.50
C HIS A 43 11.95 1.88 0.73
N GLU A 44 13.25 2.11 0.93
CA GLU A 44 13.98 1.55 2.05
C GLU A 44 13.45 2.06 3.40
N GLN A 45 13.13 3.35 3.49
CA GLN A 45 12.59 3.96 4.70
C GLN A 45 11.21 3.39 5.06
N TYR A 46 10.31 3.28 4.09
CA TYR A 46 8.99 2.69 4.29
C TYR A 46 9.08 1.21 4.67
N HIS A 47 9.89 0.42 3.95
CA HIS A 47 10.08 -1.00 4.27
C HIS A 47 10.68 -1.18 5.68
N ARG A 48 11.65 -0.34 6.06
CA ARG A 48 12.25 -0.35 7.39
C ARG A 48 11.24 0.02 8.48
N PHE A 49 10.38 1.00 8.22
CA PHE A 49 9.29 1.35 9.14
C PHE A 49 8.35 0.17 9.38
N LEU A 50 7.90 -0.51 8.32
CA LEU A 50 7.11 -1.74 8.46
C LEU A 50 7.86 -2.85 9.22
N LYS A 51 9.18 -2.96 9.05
CA LYS A 51 9.99 -3.91 9.84
C LYS A 51 10.07 -3.56 11.32
N VAL A 52 10.00 -2.28 11.68
CA VAL A 52 9.86 -1.86 13.08
C VAL A 52 8.48 -2.25 13.61
N LEU A 53 7.41 -2.06 12.82
CA LEU A 53 6.07 -2.51 13.21
C LEU A 53 6.00 -4.04 13.41
N ASP A 54 6.68 -4.81 12.55
CA ASP A 54 6.78 -6.28 12.68
C ASP A 54 7.34 -6.74 14.05
N ILE A 55 8.09 -5.88 14.75
CA ILE A 55 8.80 -6.21 16.00
C ILE A 55 8.13 -5.54 17.20
N SER A 56 7.72 -4.28 17.04
CA SER A 56 7.36 -3.39 18.14
C SER A 56 5.87 -3.12 18.26
N ALA A 57 5.06 -3.33 17.21
CA ALA A 57 3.64 -2.97 17.22
C ALA A 57 2.75 -4.11 17.75
N HIS A 58 1.77 -3.74 18.56
CA HIS A 58 0.69 -4.63 18.96
C HIS A 58 -0.40 -4.71 17.87
N GLU A 59 -1.25 -5.74 17.91
CA GLU A 59 -2.29 -5.93 16.91
C GLU A 59 -3.32 -4.78 16.91
N GLU A 60 -3.60 -4.22 18.08
CA GLU A 60 -4.47 -3.06 18.27
C GLU A 60 -3.93 -1.84 17.51
N THR A 61 -2.61 -1.65 17.49
CA THR A 61 -1.98 -0.58 16.70
C THR A 61 -2.21 -0.78 15.20
N LEU A 62 -2.09 -2.03 14.72
CA LEU A 62 -2.33 -2.35 13.31
C LEU A 62 -3.80 -2.15 12.91
N LEU A 63 -4.73 -2.47 13.81
CA LEU A 63 -6.15 -2.21 13.63
C LEU A 63 -6.43 -0.72 13.49
N THR A 64 -5.84 0.11 14.34
CA THR A 64 -6.00 1.56 14.25
C THR A 64 -5.38 2.11 12.96
N TYR A 65 -4.21 1.63 12.51
CA TYR A 65 -3.64 2.05 11.21
C TYR A 65 -4.47 1.63 10.00
N GLY A 66 -5.25 0.55 10.13
CA GLY A 66 -6.16 0.11 9.09
C GLY A 66 -7.56 0.72 9.18
N ASP A 67 -7.86 1.52 10.20
CA ASP A 67 -9.14 2.18 10.36
C ASP A 67 -9.28 3.35 9.37
N ILE A 68 -10.15 3.15 8.38
CA ILE A 68 -10.40 4.14 7.34
C ILE A 68 -11.30 5.29 7.80
N THR A 69 -12.05 5.10 8.90
CA THR A 69 -12.99 6.11 9.42
C THR A 69 -12.28 7.21 10.19
N ALA A 70 -11.10 6.89 10.74
CA ALA A 70 -10.23 7.82 11.43
C ALA A 70 -9.40 8.69 10.45
N LEU A 71 -9.34 8.35 9.16
CA LEU A 71 -8.53 9.09 8.19
C LEU A 71 -9.11 10.48 7.89
N HIS A 72 -8.40 11.53 8.28
CA HIS A 72 -8.71 12.89 7.86
C HIS A 72 -8.01 13.22 6.53
N GLY A 73 -8.78 13.20 5.44
CA GLY A 73 -8.31 13.58 4.10
C GLY A 73 -8.62 12.52 3.04
N ILE A 74 -8.37 12.88 1.78
CA ILE A 74 -8.60 11.98 0.65
C ILE A 74 -7.36 11.09 0.47
N VAL A 75 -7.52 9.79 0.71
CA VAL A 75 -6.56 8.77 0.30
C VAL A 75 -7.05 8.16 -1.01
N PRO A 76 -6.41 8.41 -2.18
CA PRO A 76 -6.91 8.03 -3.50
C PRO A 76 -7.45 6.60 -3.62
N ALA A 77 -6.70 5.61 -3.12
CA ALA A 77 -7.09 4.20 -3.18
C ALA A 77 -8.35 3.89 -2.38
N ILE A 78 -8.48 4.47 -1.17
CA ILE A 78 -9.64 4.26 -0.29
C ILE A 78 -10.85 5.02 -0.84
N PHE A 79 -10.65 6.28 -1.25
CA PHE A 79 -11.71 7.10 -1.81
C PHE A 79 -12.28 6.49 -3.09
N GLY A 80 -11.43 6.08 -4.04
CA GLY A 80 -11.89 5.48 -5.28
C GLY A 80 -12.63 4.17 -5.06
N ALA A 81 -12.19 3.36 -4.09
CA ALA A 81 -12.85 2.12 -3.73
C ALA A 81 -14.22 2.35 -3.08
N LEU A 82 -14.35 3.28 -2.12
CA LEU A 82 -15.63 3.58 -1.48
C LEU A 82 -16.65 4.24 -2.43
N ALA A 83 -16.18 4.89 -3.49
CA ALA A 83 -17.03 5.49 -4.51
C ALA A 83 -17.50 4.48 -5.58
N ALA A 84 -17.08 3.22 -5.50
CA ALA A 84 -17.47 2.15 -6.44
C ALA A 84 -18.93 1.72 -6.26
N GLU A 85 -19.47 1.01 -7.24
CA GLU A 85 -20.83 0.46 -7.18
C GLU A 85 -20.94 -0.74 -6.24
N ASP A 86 -19.91 -1.58 -6.19
CA ASP A 86 -19.83 -2.78 -5.37
C ASP A 86 -18.38 -3.11 -4.97
N GLY A 87 -18.22 -4.21 -4.22
CA GLY A 87 -16.92 -4.68 -3.77
C GLY A 87 -15.99 -5.13 -4.90
N THR A 88 -16.52 -5.62 -6.02
CA THR A 88 -15.70 -6.05 -7.16
C THR A 88 -15.02 -4.86 -7.80
N GLU A 89 -15.78 -3.83 -8.13
CA GLU A 89 -15.21 -2.59 -8.67
C GLU A 89 -14.33 -1.88 -7.63
N ALA A 90 -14.71 -1.93 -6.34
CA ALA A 90 -13.88 -1.37 -5.27
C ALA A 90 -12.49 -2.00 -5.22
N LEU A 91 -12.37 -3.31 -5.39
CA LEU A 91 -11.09 -4.02 -5.45
C LEU A 91 -10.23 -3.57 -6.64
N GLU A 92 -10.84 -3.41 -7.83
CA GLU A 92 -10.14 -2.95 -9.03
C GLU A 92 -9.60 -1.53 -8.85
N ARG A 93 -10.45 -0.61 -8.36
CA ARG A 93 -10.05 0.77 -8.09
C ARG A 93 -9.00 0.84 -6.99
N PHE A 94 -9.17 0.09 -5.90
CA PHE A 94 -8.17 0.03 -4.82
C PHE A 94 -6.81 -0.42 -5.36
N ALA A 95 -6.76 -1.51 -6.13
CA ALA A 95 -5.52 -2.02 -6.71
C ALA A 95 -4.85 -1.00 -7.66
N ARG A 96 -5.64 -0.34 -8.52
CA ARG A 96 -5.15 0.66 -9.47
C ARG A 96 -4.53 1.87 -8.78
N TYR A 97 -5.23 2.47 -7.82
CA TYR A 97 -4.78 3.70 -7.16
C TYR A 97 -3.86 3.46 -5.96
N LYS A 98 -3.68 2.20 -5.53
CA LYS A 98 -2.73 1.88 -4.43
C LYS A 98 -1.33 2.41 -4.72
N ARG A 99 -0.92 2.38 -5.99
CA ARG A 99 0.35 2.91 -6.51
C ARG A 99 0.60 4.38 -6.19
N LEU A 100 -0.46 5.18 -6.01
CA LEU A 100 -0.37 6.59 -5.60
C LEU A 100 -0.18 6.75 -4.08
N THR A 101 -0.63 5.76 -3.31
CA THR A 101 -0.72 5.84 -1.85
C THR A 101 0.40 5.11 -1.11
N GLY A 102 1.10 4.20 -1.78
CA GLY A 102 2.26 3.53 -1.21
C GLY A 102 2.84 2.45 -2.13
N PRO A 103 4.05 1.95 -1.82
CA PRO A 103 4.76 0.94 -2.61
C PRO A 103 4.22 -0.47 -2.37
N VAL A 104 2.91 -0.65 -2.49
CA VAL A 104 2.22 -1.95 -2.34
C VAL A 104 1.49 -2.26 -3.65
N ARG A 105 1.74 -3.44 -4.20
CA ARG A 105 0.96 -4.01 -5.29
C ARG A 105 -0.15 -4.88 -4.72
N VAL A 106 -1.32 -4.74 -5.31
CA VAL A 106 -2.49 -5.57 -5.00
C VAL A 106 -2.80 -6.40 -6.24
N LEU A 107 -2.86 -7.71 -6.06
CA LEU A 107 -3.27 -8.64 -7.11
C LEU A 107 -4.60 -9.25 -6.73
N VAL A 108 -5.58 -9.14 -7.62
CA VAL A 108 -6.95 -9.62 -7.43
C VAL A 108 -7.19 -10.75 -8.42
N GLU A 109 -7.53 -11.93 -7.92
CA GLU A 109 -7.68 -13.18 -8.67
C GLU A 109 -9.08 -13.77 -8.41
N PRO A 110 -10.10 -13.42 -9.22
CA PRO A 110 -11.41 -14.04 -9.17
C PRO A 110 -11.37 -15.50 -9.64
N ASP A 111 -12.08 -16.37 -8.92
CA ASP A 111 -12.23 -17.81 -9.20
C ASP A 111 -13.70 -18.23 -8.99
N GLY A 112 -14.57 -17.71 -9.86
CA GLY A 112 -16.01 -17.97 -9.85
C GLY A 112 -16.70 -17.53 -8.56
N THR A 113 -16.75 -18.42 -7.56
CA THR A 113 -17.44 -18.21 -6.28
C THR A 113 -16.59 -17.50 -5.22
N ARG A 114 -15.29 -17.33 -5.48
CA ARG A 114 -14.35 -16.71 -4.55
C ARG A 114 -13.46 -15.71 -5.28
N THR A 115 -12.92 -14.75 -4.54
CA THR A 115 -11.88 -13.83 -5.03
C THR A 115 -10.73 -13.86 -4.04
N SER A 116 -9.51 -14.13 -4.53
CA SER A 116 -8.27 -14.06 -3.74
C SER A 116 -7.59 -12.72 -3.99
N ILE A 117 -7.14 -12.08 -2.91
CA ILE A 117 -6.40 -10.83 -2.94
C ILE A 117 -5.04 -11.04 -2.31
N ARG A 118 -3.97 -10.70 -3.02
CA ARG A 118 -2.59 -10.80 -2.55
C ARG A 118 -1.92 -9.43 -2.54
N PHE A 119 -1.09 -9.20 -1.52
CA PHE A 119 -0.33 -7.97 -1.36
C PHE A 119 1.17 -8.24 -1.50
N SER A 120 1.86 -7.46 -2.31
CA SER A 120 3.31 -7.55 -2.44
C SER A 120 3.95 -6.18 -2.40
N TYR A 121 5.25 -6.14 -2.14
CA TYR A 121 5.98 -4.88 -2.12
C TYR A 121 6.39 -4.46 -3.53
N ASP A 122 6.19 -3.19 -3.89
CA ASP A 122 6.58 -2.63 -5.20
C ASP A 122 8.07 -2.24 -5.27
N GLY A 123 8.87 -2.66 -4.29
CA GLY A 123 10.32 -2.46 -4.28
C GLY A 123 11.11 -3.73 -4.60
N HIS A 124 12.44 -3.60 -4.60
CA HIS A 124 13.39 -4.61 -5.07
C HIS A 124 13.28 -5.96 -4.35
N THR A 125 12.80 -5.98 -3.10
CA THR A 125 12.63 -7.21 -2.34
C THR A 125 11.40 -8.01 -2.76
N GLY A 126 10.38 -7.36 -3.33
CA GLY A 126 9.06 -7.96 -3.62
C GLY A 126 8.25 -8.40 -2.40
N VAL A 127 8.89 -8.58 -1.24
CA VAL A 127 8.30 -9.09 -0.01
C VAL A 127 7.80 -7.95 0.86
N LEU A 128 6.49 -7.94 1.13
CA LEU A 128 5.87 -7.03 2.07
C LEU A 128 6.03 -7.58 3.50
N PRO A 129 6.50 -6.77 4.48
CA PRO A 129 6.53 -7.16 5.89
C PRO A 129 5.15 -7.54 6.44
N ALA A 130 5.10 -8.34 7.51
CA ALA A 130 3.86 -8.95 8.00
C ALA A 130 2.84 -7.93 8.52
N SER A 131 3.31 -6.87 9.17
CA SER A 131 2.53 -5.70 9.57
C SER A 131 1.93 -4.98 8.37
N GLY A 132 2.70 -4.81 7.29
CA GLY A 132 2.20 -4.25 6.02
C GLY A 132 1.09 -5.09 5.43
N VAL A 133 1.26 -6.42 5.38
CA VAL A 133 0.19 -7.34 4.95
C VAL A 133 -1.07 -7.18 5.81
N ALA A 134 -0.91 -7.15 7.13
CA ALA A 134 -2.04 -7.02 8.05
C ALA A 134 -2.80 -5.71 7.85
N ILE A 135 -2.09 -4.58 7.79
CA ILE A 135 -2.69 -3.24 7.58
C ILE A 135 -3.49 -3.22 6.27
N GLU A 136 -2.95 -3.73 5.16
CA GLU A 136 -3.66 -3.73 3.88
C GLU A 136 -4.90 -4.64 3.90
N GLN A 137 -4.83 -5.79 4.56
CA GLN A 137 -5.99 -6.66 4.77
C GLN A 137 -7.07 -5.99 5.62
N ILE A 138 -6.68 -5.25 6.67
CA ILE A 138 -7.60 -4.51 7.54
C ILE A 138 -8.27 -3.36 6.76
N ILE A 139 -7.50 -2.56 6.02
CA ILE A 139 -8.02 -1.48 5.17
C ILE A 139 -9.05 -2.02 4.20
N LEU A 140 -8.74 -3.13 3.52
CA LEU A 140 -9.65 -3.72 2.53
C LEU A 140 -10.95 -4.23 3.17
N MET A 141 -10.85 -4.90 4.32
CA MET A 141 -12.04 -5.32 5.07
C MET A 141 -12.88 -4.12 5.52
N ASN A 142 -12.25 -3.05 5.99
CA ASN A 142 -12.94 -1.83 6.38
C ASN A 142 -13.62 -1.16 5.18
N ILE A 143 -12.98 -1.09 4.01
CA ILE A 143 -13.60 -0.56 2.78
C ILE A 143 -14.88 -1.33 2.45
N LEU A 144 -14.81 -2.66 2.44
CA LEU A 144 -15.96 -3.51 2.08
C LEU A 144 -17.09 -3.38 3.10
N ARG A 145 -16.77 -3.37 4.40
CA ARG A 145 -17.76 -3.23 5.48
C ARG A 145 -18.41 -1.86 5.49
N THR A 146 -17.62 -0.79 5.33
CA THR A 146 -18.12 0.58 5.23
C THR A 146 -18.95 0.78 3.97
N GLY A 147 -18.47 0.29 2.82
CA GLY A 147 -19.15 0.42 1.54
C GLY A 147 -20.51 -0.25 1.56
N THR A 148 -20.58 -1.51 1.98
CA THR A 148 -21.83 -2.28 2.02
C THR A 148 -22.73 -1.97 3.21
N GLY A 149 -22.18 -1.38 4.28
CA GLY A 149 -22.87 -1.26 5.57
C GLY A 149 -23.12 -2.61 6.25
N ARG A 150 -22.40 -3.68 5.85
CA ARG A 150 -22.58 -5.05 6.36
C ARG A 150 -21.30 -5.59 6.96
N HIS A 151 -21.45 -6.48 7.93
CA HIS A 151 -20.33 -7.21 8.49
C HIS A 151 -19.91 -8.37 7.57
N ILE A 152 -18.99 -8.08 6.64
CA ILE A 152 -18.37 -9.09 5.77
C ILE A 152 -17.27 -9.84 6.55
N THR A 153 -17.25 -11.16 6.39
CA THR A 153 -16.26 -12.06 7.00
C THR A 153 -15.52 -12.79 5.87
N PRO A 154 -14.17 -12.72 5.79
CA PRO A 154 -13.42 -13.45 4.78
C PRO A 154 -13.53 -14.96 4.98
N LEU A 155 -13.48 -15.68 3.86
CA LEU A 155 -13.42 -17.15 3.86
C LEU A 155 -12.06 -17.64 4.38
N ARG A 156 -10.99 -16.89 4.10
CA ARG A 156 -9.64 -17.22 4.55
C ARG A 156 -8.76 -15.99 4.66
N VAL A 157 -7.91 -15.99 5.68
CA VAL A 157 -6.85 -15.00 5.87
C VAL A 157 -5.53 -15.75 5.99
N GLU A 158 -4.56 -15.39 5.15
CA GLU A 158 -3.22 -15.96 5.09
C GLU A 158 -2.18 -14.86 5.25
N SER A 159 -1.18 -15.13 6.07
CA SER A 159 -0.11 -14.18 6.41
C SER A 159 1.22 -14.90 6.66
N PRO A 160 2.38 -14.23 6.43
CA PRO A 160 3.69 -14.79 6.75
C PRO A 160 3.88 -15.14 8.23
N ARG A 161 3.08 -14.53 9.12
CA ARG A 161 3.04 -14.78 10.55
C ARG A 161 1.60 -14.99 11.01
N PRO A 162 1.36 -15.90 11.98
CA PRO A 162 0.03 -16.06 12.54
C PRO A 162 -0.40 -14.78 13.25
N TYR A 163 -1.67 -14.42 13.08
CA TYR A 163 -2.35 -13.38 13.82
C TYR A 163 -2.80 -13.92 15.19
N GLY A 164 -2.76 -13.03 16.17
CA GLY A 164 -3.25 -13.20 17.52
C GLY A 164 -4.75 -12.95 17.65
N THR A 165 -5.17 -12.72 18.88
CA THR A 165 -6.59 -12.67 19.25
C THR A 165 -7.32 -11.47 18.65
N ALA A 166 -6.72 -10.28 18.68
CA ALA A 166 -7.40 -9.05 18.26
C ALA A 166 -7.69 -9.07 16.76
N LEU A 167 -6.73 -9.50 15.93
CA LEU A 167 -6.95 -9.63 14.49
C LEU A 167 -7.89 -10.80 14.17
N LYS A 168 -7.84 -11.92 14.90
CA LYS A 168 -8.80 -13.01 14.74
C LYS A 168 -10.23 -12.53 15.01
N GLU A 169 -10.45 -11.73 16.05
CA GLU A 169 -11.76 -11.15 16.36
C GLU A 169 -12.21 -10.17 15.27
N PHE A 170 -11.32 -9.30 14.80
CA PHE A 170 -11.62 -8.36 13.72
C PHE A 170 -12.01 -9.07 12.40
N PHE A 171 -11.27 -10.11 12.01
CA PHE A 171 -11.56 -10.85 10.78
C PHE A 171 -12.70 -11.87 10.96
N GLY A 172 -12.98 -12.33 12.18
CA GLY A 172 -13.96 -13.39 12.45
C GLY A 172 -13.48 -14.81 12.07
N VAL A 173 -12.24 -14.95 11.59
CA VAL A 173 -11.60 -16.23 11.23
C VAL A 173 -10.15 -16.24 11.70
N SER A 174 -9.62 -17.44 11.96
CA SER A 174 -8.21 -17.58 12.32
C SER A 174 -7.32 -17.46 11.07
N SER A 175 -6.22 -16.71 11.18
CA SER A 175 -5.24 -16.64 10.11
C SER A 175 -4.48 -17.96 9.94
N HIS A 176 -4.15 -18.30 8.71
CA HIS A 176 -3.27 -19.43 8.40
C HIS A 176 -1.87 -18.89 8.06
N ARG A 177 -0.84 -19.51 8.64
CA ARG A 177 0.54 -19.19 8.26
C ARG A 177 0.81 -19.75 6.86
N ALA A 178 1.20 -18.88 5.94
CA ALA A 178 1.55 -19.27 4.58
C ALA A 178 2.77 -18.48 4.08
N ALA A 179 3.49 -19.04 3.10
CA ALA A 179 4.64 -18.35 2.50
C ALA A 179 4.23 -17.10 1.72
N GLN A 180 3.04 -17.13 1.11
CA GLN A 180 2.41 -15.98 0.46
C GLN A 180 1.19 -15.57 1.27
N ASN A 181 0.94 -14.27 1.41
CA ASN A 181 -0.30 -13.79 2.00
C ASN A 181 -1.45 -13.89 1.02
N SER A 182 -2.67 -14.01 1.55
CA SER A 182 -3.90 -13.96 0.77
C SER A 182 -5.07 -13.58 1.68
N LEU A 183 -5.98 -12.77 1.16
CA LEU A 183 -7.30 -12.55 1.72
C LEU A 183 -8.32 -13.12 0.73
N VAL A 184 -9.10 -14.10 1.15
CA VAL A 184 -10.08 -14.78 0.28
C VAL A 184 -11.48 -14.39 0.71
N LEU A 185 -12.24 -13.84 -0.23
CA LEU A 185 -13.62 -13.38 -0.04
C LEU A 185 -14.58 -14.20 -0.89
N ALA A 186 -15.83 -14.30 -0.45
CA ALA A 186 -16.88 -14.87 -1.28
C ALA A 186 -17.30 -13.84 -2.33
N SER A 187 -17.38 -14.24 -3.60
CA SER A 187 -17.73 -13.31 -4.68
C SER A 187 -19.12 -12.70 -4.51
N HIS A 188 -20.05 -13.40 -3.85
CA HIS A 188 -21.38 -12.87 -3.59
C HIS A 188 -21.38 -11.73 -2.56
N ASP A 189 -20.42 -11.70 -1.63
CA ASP A 189 -20.26 -10.56 -0.71
C ASP A 189 -19.70 -9.35 -1.46
N LEU A 190 -18.83 -9.56 -2.45
CA LEU A 190 -18.30 -8.50 -3.31
C LEU A 190 -19.35 -7.93 -4.26
N ALA A 191 -20.37 -8.71 -4.63
CA ALA A 191 -21.48 -8.25 -5.47
C ALA A 191 -22.55 -7.45 -4.70
N LEU A 192 -22.38 -7.25 -3.39
CA LEU A 192 -23.28 -6.43 -2.60
C LEU A 192 -23.12 -4.95 -2.97
N PRO A 193 -24.22 -4.21 -3.21
CA PRO A 193 -24.14 -2.82 -3.61
C PRO A 193 -23.59 -1.95 -2.47
N PHE A 194 -22.71 -1.01 -2.82
CA PHE A 194 -22.20 -0.03 -1.89
C PHE A 194 -23.24 1.06 -1.63
N THR A 195 -23.48 1.32 -0.35
CA THR A 195 -24.26 2.45 0.17
C THR A 195 -23.50 3.78 0.04
N THR A 196 -22.17 3.71 -0.01
CA THR A 196 -21.28 4.88 -0.12
C THR A 196 -21.01 5.32 -1.56
N ARG A 197 -21.54 4.59 -2.55
CA ARG A 197 -21.34 4.87 -3.97
C ARG A 197 -21.57 6.35 -4.27
N ASN A 198 -20.65 6.96 -4.99
CA ASN A 198 -20.70 8.39 -5.29
C ASN A 198 -20.17 8.66 -6.69
N ASN A 199 -20.93 8.22 -7.70
CA ASN A 199 -20.53 8.30 -9.10
C ASN A 199 -20.31 9.77 -9.53
N VAL A 200 -21.10 10.71 -9.00
CA VAL A 200 -20.97 12.14 -9.34
C VAL A 200 -19.62 12.69 -8.90
N MET A 201 -19.25 12.55 -7.62
CA MET A 201 -17.95 13.04 -7.16
C MET A 201 -16.80 12.26 -7.81
N TRP A 202 -17.00 10.96 -8.04
CA TRP A 202 -16.01 10.12 -8.70
C TRP A 202 -15.68 10.60 -10.11
N GLU A 203 -16.66 11.00 -10.93
CA GLU A 203 -16.46 11.54 -12.28
C GLU A 203 -15.57 12.79 -12.29
N TYR A 204 -15.58 13.61 -11.24
CA TYR A 204 -14.70 14.77 -11.11
C TYR A 204 -13.29 14.42 -10.62
N VAL A 205 -13.18 13.44 -9.71
CA VAL A 205 -11.89 13.08 -9.07
C VAL A 205 -11.08 12.11 -9.93
N GLN A 206 -11.73 11.16 -10.60
CA GLN A 206 -11.07 10.12 -11.40
C GLN A 206 -10.08 10.70 -12.42
N PRO A 207 -10.40 11.74 -13.22
CA PRO A 207 -9.47 12.26 -14.22
C PRO A 207 -8.16 12.78 -13.60
N ALA A 208 -8.23 13.40 -12.41
CA ALA A 208 -7.06 13.88 -11.71
C ALA A 208 -6.19 12.73 -11.19
N LEU A 209 -6.81 11.68 -10.62
CA LEU A 209 -6.08 10.49 -10.17
C LEU A 209 -5.44 9.72 -11.34
N ASP A 210 -6.14 9.64 -12.47
CA ASP A 210 -5.63 9.04 -13.69
C ASP A 210 -4.44 9.83 -14.25
N GLN A 211 -4.50 11.17 -14.21
CA GLN A 211 -3.38 12.01 -14.60
C GLN A 211 -2.17 11.82 -13.66
N GLU A 212 -2.38 11.70 -12.36
CA GLU A 212 -1.30 11.42 -11.41
C GLU A 212 -0.65 10.05 -11.66
N LEU A 213 -1.45 9.02 -11.95
CA LEU A 213 -0.95 7.69 -12.33
C LEU A 213 -0.12 7.75 -13.61
N MET A 214 -0.61 8.44 -14.64
CA MET A 214 0.14 8.62 -15.90
C MET A 214 1.48 9.33 -15.68
N GLN A 215 1.52 10.34 -14.82
CA GLN A 215 2.78 11.02 -14.47
C GLN A 215 3.74 10.11 -13.72
N LEU A 216 3.23 9.25 -12.83
CA LEU A 216 4.02 8.25 -12.12
C LEU A 216 4.64 7.25 -13.12
N ASP A 217 3.85 6.75 -14.08
CA ASP A 217 4.30 5.85 -15.14
C ASP A 217 5.34 6.51 -16.07
N ALA A 218 5.12 7.77 -16.46
CA ALA A 218 6.06 8.53 -17.28
C ALA A 218 7.41 8.75 -16.57
N ARG A 219 7.40 9.03 -15.26
CA ARG A 219 8.63 9.14 -14.47
C ARG A 219 9.36 7.81 -14.34
N GLN A 220 8.64 6.72 -14.10
CA GLN A 220 9.24 5.38 -13.99
C GLN A 220 9.85 4.93 -15.32
N SER A 221 9.15 5.11 -16.44
CA SER A 221 9.66 4.78 -17.76
C SER A 221 10.89 5.61 -18.15
N PHE A 222 10.87 6.93 -17.92
CA PHE A 222 12.04 7.78 -18.17
C PHE A 222 13.26 7.34 -17.36
N LEU A 223 13.09 7.04 -16.07
CA LEU A 223 14.18 6.53 -15.23
C LEU A 223 14.70 5.17 -15.69
N GLN A 224 13.82 4.27 -16.14
CA GLN A 224 14.24 2.98 -16.70
C GLN A 224 15.07 3.18 -17.97
N THR A 225 14.65 4.08 -18.87
CA THR A 225 15.40 4.43 -20.07
C THR A 225 16.77 5.00 -19.73
N VAL A 226 16.84 6.01 -18.84
CA VAL A 226 18.12 6.59 -18.40
C VAL A 226 19.01 5.56 -17.71
N SER A 227 18.45 4.71 -16.85
CA SER A 227 19.21 3.65 -16.19
C SER A 227 19.76 2.64 -17.19
N LEU A 228 18.98 2.28 -18.22
CA LEU A 228 19.40 1.37 -19.27
C LEU A 228 20.53 1.99 -20.10
N GLU A 229 20.38 3.24 -20.52
CA GLU A 229 21.40 4.01 -21.25
C GLU A 229 22.70 4.13 -20.43
N LEU A 230 22.60 4.52 -19.16
CA LEU A 230 23.77 4.60 -18.27
C LEU A 230 24.44 3.23 -18.09
N THR A 231 23.66 2.16 -17.92
CA THR A 231 24.20 0.79 -17.78
C THR A 231 24.87 0.32 -19.08
N GLN A 232 24.41 0.76 -20.24
CA GLN A 232 25.04 0.47 -21.54
C GLN A 232 26.29 1.32 -21.79
N MET A 233 26.31 2.57 -21.29
CA MET A 233 27.47 3.46 -21.45
C MET A 233 28.59 3.20 -20.43
N ILE A 234 28.29 2.70 -19.22
CA ILE A 234 29.32 2.40 -18.20
C ILE A 234 30.39 1.41 -18.71
N PRO A 235 30.06 0.29 -19.38
CA PRO A 235 31.04 -0.59 -20.00
C PRO A 235 31.88 0.12 -21.08
N ALA A 236 31.27 0.99 -21.88
CA ALA A 236 31.95 1.74 -22.94
C ALA A 236 32.97 2.74 -22.34
N VAL A 237 32.55 3.52 -21.34
CA VAL A 237 33.42 4.48 -20.64
C VAL A 237 34.55 3.78 -19.87
N LEU A 238 34.28 2.61 -19.27
CA LEU A 238 35.30 1.80 -18.60
C LEU A 238 36.28 1.14 -19.60
N SER A 239 35.83 0.84 -20.82
CA SER A 239 36.69 0.34 -21.90
C SER A 239 37.61 1.44 -22.47
N GLU A 240 37.09 2.66 -22.61
CA GLU A 240 37.89 3.83 -22.97
C GLU A 240 38.92 4.12 -21.87
N LEU A 241 38.55 4.15 -20.59
CA LEU A 241 39.52 4.37 -19.49
C LEU A 241 40.63 3.29 -19.41
N ARG A 242 40.37 2.05 -19.86
CA ARG A 242 41.41 1.01 -19.99
C ARG A 242 42.33 1.25 -21.20
N SER A 243 41.82 1.77 -22.31
CA SER A 243 42.63 2.12 -23.48
C SER A 243 43.63 3.26 -23.21
N TRP A 244 43.32 4.18 -22.30
CA TRP A 244 44.22 5.28 -21.89
C TRP A 244 45.36 4.84 -20.95
N ARG A 245 45.29 3.64 -20.33
CA ARG A 245 46.39 3.09 -19.52
C ARG A 245 47.59 2.59 -20.34
N HIS A 246 47.43 2.42 -21.65
CA HIS A 246 48.53 2.07 -22.56
C HIS A 246 49.30 3.29 -23.12
N ILE A 247 48.85 4.51 -22.80
CA ILE A 247 49.47 5.77 -23.29
C ILE A 247 50.47 6.33 -22.25
N TRP A 248 50.54 5.74 -21.06
CA TRP A 248 51.48 6.11 -19.98
C TRP A 248 52.26 4.91 -19.42
N VAL A 249 52.82 4.09 -20.31
CA VAL A 249 53.96 3.18 -20.02
C VAL A 249 54.99 3.41 -21.11
#